data_AF-A0A1F5RY71-F1
#
_entry.id   AF-A0A1F5RY71-F1
#
_cell.length_a   1.000
_cell.length_b   1.000
_cell.length_c   1.000
_cell.angle_alpha   90.00
_cell.angle_beta   90.00
_cell.angle_gamma   90.00
#
_symmetry.space_group_name_H-M   'P 1'
#
loop_
_entity.id
_entity.type
_entity.pdbx_description
1 polymer ?
#
loop_
_entity_poly.entity_id
_entity_poly.type
_entity_poly.pdbx_seq_one_letter_code
_entity_poly.pdbx_strand_id
1 'polypeptide(L)' 'MQQQLKKDKQCYFCVNNLKEVDYKDAQLLRRFLNSYAKILPKKRTGVCSKHQRKVALAVKRARILALVPFLPR' A
#
# COMPACT_ATOMS: atom_id res chain seq x y z
N MET A 1 6.80 -5.27 -25.93
CA MET A 1 6.31 -5.31 -24.53
C MET A 1 4.90 -4.73 -24.49
N GLN A 2 3.87 -5.57 -24.35
CA GLN A 2 2.47 -5.14 -24.40
C GLN A 2 2.17 -4.14 -23.28
N GLN A 3 1.99 -2.86 -23.63
CA GLN A 3 1.42 -1.87 -22.73
C GLN A 3 -0.10 -2.08 -22.72
N GLN A 4 -0.58 -2.97 -21.84
CA GLN A 4 -2.02 -3.05 -21.57
C GLN A 4 -2.50 -1.70 -21.04
N LEU A 5 -3.39 -1.05 -21.80
CA LEU A 5 -4.07 0.18 -21.39
C LEU A 5 -4.76 -0.08 -20.04
N LYS A 6 -4.23 0.55 -18.98
CA LYS A 6 -4.70 0.33 -17.62
C LYS A 6 -6.03 1.05 -17.42
N LYS A 7 -7.08 0.27 -17.20
CA LYS A 7 -8.36 0.72 -16.60
C LYS A 7 -8.06 1.62 -15.39
N ASP A 8 -8.71 2.79 -15.32
CA ASP A 8 -8.57 3.70 -14.18
C ASP A 8 -8.98 2.99 -12.90
N LYS A 9 -7.97 2.61 -12.10
CA LYS A 9 -8.21 1.93 -10.83
C LYS A 9 -8.69 2.97 -9.83
N GLN A 10 -9.95 2.85 -9.43
CA GLN A 10 -10.51 3.67 -8.36
C GLN A 10 -9.80 3.35 -7.03
N CYS A 11 -9.58 4.38 -6.21
CA CYS A 11 -8.83 4.22 -4.98
C CYS A 11 -9.59 3.34 -3.99
N TYR A 12 -9.01 2.21 -3.61
CA TYR A 12 -9.57 1.25 -2.63
C TYR A 12 -10.07 1.93 -1.34
N PHE A 13 -9.28 2.86 -0.77
CA PHE A 13 -9.65 3.55 0.47
C PHE A 13 -10.80 4.54 0.28
N CYS A 14 -10.88 5.20 -0.87
CA CYS A 14 -11.97 6.12 -1.18
C CYS A 14 -13.30 5.38 -1.38
N VAL A 15 -13.27 4.22 -2.06
CA VAL A 15 -14.48 3.41 -2.32
C VAL A 15 -15.01 2.79 -1.02
N ASN A 16 -14.11 2.27 -0.18
CA ASN A 16 -14.50 1.66 1.10
C ASN A 16 -14.73 2.68 2.24
N ASN A 17 -14.69 3.98 1.93
CA ASN A 17 -14.84 5.08 2.89
C ASN A 17 -13.92 4.99 4.13
N LEU A 18 -12.76 4.35 3.97
CA LEU A 18 -11.76 4.19 5.02
C LEU A 18 -10.97 5.49 5.14
N LYS A 19 -11.31 6.31 6.13
CA LYS A 19 -10.69 7.63 6.36
C LYS A 19 -9.23 7.51 6.81
N GLU A 20 -8.89 6.47 7.55
CA GLU A 20 -7.57 6.28 8.14
C GLU A 20 -6.97 4.92 7.78
N VAL A 21 -5.65 4.89 7.67
CA VAL A 21 -4.88 3.68 7.37
C VAL A 21 -4.04 3.38 8.59
N ASP A 22 -4.49 2.42 9.37
CA ASP A 22 -3.81 2.03 10.59
C ASP A 22 -2.59 1.17 10.32
N TYR A 23 -1.56 1.37 11.15
CA TYR A 23 -0.33 0.58 11.08
C TYR A 23 -0.49 -0.82 11.71
N LYS A 24 -1.56 -1.01 12.50
CA LYS A 24 -1.86 -2.26 13.21
C LYS A 24 -2.32 -3.36 12.24
N ASP A 25 -2.94 -2.98 11.12
CA ASP A 25 -3.48 -3.91 10.14
C ASP A 25 -2.42 -4.43 9.16
N ALA A 26 -1.52 -5.28 9.67
CA ALA A 26 -0.43 -5.84 8.88
C ALA A 26 -0.90 -6.55 7.60
N GLN A 27 -2.06 -7.22 7.65
CA GLN A 27 -2.64 -7.91 6.48
C GLN A 27 -3.00 -6.93 5.36
N LEU A 28 -3.60 -5.78 5.70
CA LEU A 28 -3.94 -4.74 4.74
C LEU A 28 -2.68 -4.13 4.15
N LEU A 29 -1.70 -3.81 5.00
CA LEU A 29 -0.44 -3.20 4.58
C LEU A 29 0.37 -4.11 3.64
N ARG A 30 0.35 -5.44 3.87
CA ARG A 30 1.01 -6.42 2.99
C ARG A 30 0.53 -6.36 1.55
N ARG A 31 -0.74 -6.01 1.28
CA ARG A 31 -1.27 -5.84 -0.08
C ARG A 31 -0.61 -4.69 -0.85
N PHE A 32 -0.03 -3.72 -0.14
CA PHE A 32 0.67 -2.57 -0.71
C PHE A 32 2.18 -2.77 -0.78
N LEU A 33 2.68 -3.97 -0.48
CA LEU A 33 4.08 -4.34 -0.60
C LEU A 33 4.29 -5.27 -1.79
N ASN A 34 5.50 -5.27 -2.33
CA ASN A 34 5.93 -6.29 -3.28
C ASN A 34 6.51 -7.51 -2.56
N SER A 35 6.91 -8.53 -3.33
CA SER A 35 7.60 -9.72 -2.83
C SER A 35 8.87 -9.41 -2.04
N TYR A 36 9.58 -8.33 -2.41
CA TYR A 36 10.77 -7.84 -1.70
C TYR A 36 10.44 -6.96 -0.48
N ALA A 37 9.21 -6.99 0.03
CA ALA A 37 8.72 -6.18 1.14
C ALA A 37 8.85 -4.65 0.94
N LYS A 38 9.10 -4.16 -0.28
CA LYS A 38 9.14 -2.73 -0.65
C LYS A 38 7.74 -2.21 -0.94
N ILE A 39 7.50 -0.93 -0.65
CA ILE A 39 6.22 -0.26 -0.91
C ILE A 39 5.97 -0.17 -2.42
N LEU A 40 4.81 -0.65 -2.87
CA LEU A 40 4.41 -0.57 -4.27
C LEU A 40 4.12 0.89 -4.69
N PRO A 41 4.50 1.28 -5.91
CA PRO A 41 4.24 2.62 -6.41
C PRO A 41 2.74 2.82 -6.70
N LYS A 42 2.29 4.08 -6.63
CA LYS A 42 0.91 4.50 -6.95
C LYS A 42 0.37 3.91 -8.24
N LYS A 43 1.20 3.84 -9.30
CA LYS A 43 0.84 3.31 -10.63
C LYS A 43 0.45 1.82 -10.62
N ARG A 44 0.83 1.07 -9.57
CA ARG A 44 0.48 -0.35 -9.38
C ARG A 44 -0.69 -0.50 -8.42
N THR A 45 -0.70 0.28 -7.33
CA THR A 45 -1.70 0.21 -6.27
C THR A 45 -3.03 0.88 -6.62
N GLY A 46 -3.04 1.89 -7.49
CA GLY A 46 -4.27 2.61 -7.89
C GLY A 46 -4.86 3.49 -6.78
N VAL A 47 -4.13 3.75 -5.69
CA VAL A 47 -4.62 4.61 -4.61
C VAL A 47 -4.39 6.09 -4.92
N CYS A 48 -5.22 6.96 -4.32
CA CYS A 48 -5.03 8.40 -4.47
C CYS A 48 -3.74 8.86 -3.78
N SER A 49 -3.20 10.02 -4.17
CA SER A 49 -1.93 10.51 -3.64
C SER A 49 -1.97 10.75 -2.12
N LYS A 50 -3.13 11.15 -1.58
CA LYS A 50 -3.33 11.33 -0.13
C LYS A 50 -3.22 10.00 0.61
N HIS A 51 -3.93 8.98 0.16
CA HIS A 51 -3.90 7.64 0.76
C HIS A 51 -2.54 6.95 0.58
N GLN A 52 -1.84 7.15 -0.55
CA GLN A 52 -0.48 6.62 -0.72
C GLN A 52 0.47 7.15 0.37
N ARG A 53 0.38 8.44 0.72
CA ARG A 53 1.20 9.03 1.80
C ARG A 53 0.86 8.42 3.17
N LYS A 54 -0.44 8.24 3.45
CA LYS A 54 -0.92 7.59 4.69
C LYS A 54 -0.44 6.14 4.79
N VAL A 55 -0.59 5.36 3.72
CA VAL A 55 -0.09 3.97 3.63
C VAL A 55 1.42 3.94 3.86
N ALA A 56 2.19 4.82 3.22
CA ALA A 56 3.63 4.84 3.40
C ALA A 56 4.04 5.14 4.86
N LEU A 57 3.34 6.05 5.53
CA LEU A 57 3.54 6.34 6.95
C LEU A 57 3.18 5.12 7.82
N ALA A 58 2.04 4.49 7.56
CA ALA A 58 1.58 3.32 8.28
C ALA A 58 2.55 2.13 8.12
N VAL A 59 3.04 1.86 6.91
CA VAL A 59 4.06 0.83 6.65
C VAL A 59 5.36 1.13 7.41
N LYS A 60 5.82 2.38 7.42
CA LYS A 60 7.04 2.75 8.18
C LYS A 60 6.87 2.51 9.68
N ARG A 61 5.72 2.88 10.25
CA ARG A 61 5.40 2.62 11.67
C ARG A 61 5.31 1.11 11.96
N ALA A 62 4.60 0.36 11.10
CA ALA A 62 4.44 -1.08 11.23
C ALA A 62 5.78 -1.84 11.16
N ARG A 63 6.75 -1.35 10.38
CA ARG A 63 8.10 -1.92 10.30
C ARG A 63 8.91 -1.73 11.59
N ILE A 64 8.82 -0.57 12.23
CA ILE A 64 9.49 -0.31 13.52
C ILE A 64 8.95 -1.25 14.60
N LEU A 65 7.65 -1.56 14.54
CA LEU A 65 6.97 -2.48 15.47
C LEU A 65 7.06 -3.97 15.05
N ALA A 66 7.89 -4.30 14.06
CA ALA A 66 8.08 -5.66 13.54
C ALA A 66 6.80 -6.36 12.99
N LEU A 67 5.72 -5.61 12.73
CA LEU A 67 4.49 -6.14 12.12
C LEU A 67 4.66 -6.45 10.62
N VAL A 68 5.57 -5.72 9.97
CA VAL A 68 5.88 -5.82 8.54
C VAL A 68 7.39 -5.91 8.37
N PRO A 69 7.92 -6.83 7.54
CA PRO A 69 9.35 -6.99 7.35
C PRO A 69 9.97 -5.84 6.52
N PHE A 70 11.27 -5.61 6.73
CA PHE A 70 12.08 -4.73 5.89
C PHE A 70 12.60 -5.42 4.63
N LEU A 71 12.88 -6.73 4.72
CA LEU A 71 13.44 -7.57 3.67
C LEU A 71 12.67 -8.89 3.60
N PRO A 72 12.57 -9.53 2.42
CA PRO A 72 12.15 -10.92 2.35
C PRO A 72 13.13 -11.79 3.14
N ARG A 73 12.62 -12.87 3.76
CA ARG A 73 13.48 -13.93 4.29
C ARG A 73 14.07 -14.75 3.16
#